data_AF-F4PAH9-F1
#
_entry.id   AF-F4PAH9-F1
#
_cell.length_a   1.000
_cell.length_b   1.000
_cell.length_c   1.000
_cell.angle_alpha   90.00
_cell.angle_beta   90.00
_cell.angle_gamma   90.00
#
_symmetry.space_group_name_H-M   'P 1'
#
loop_
_entity.id
_entity.type
_entity.pdbx_description
1 polymer ?
#
loop_
_entity_poly.entity_id
_entity_poly.type
_entity_poly.pdbx_seq_one_letter_code
_entity_poly.pdbx_strand_id
1 'polypeptide(L)'
;MDTHIKFMVDCSDLLLLPQPTLATAIIYHHKHSHYYSIHPTLSQMDSELLSATCLHLACKTTETPRKLRDIINVGYYISTKQSTGTPTALVLGETYWQLKDTMQKSEIILLRILSFNTMIHLPYQYIPAVIYSIRGHASQPYLRRIAQSAFILVNDLVASFGTWMKIESRCGEYTAVTVALAAVYINLASVESMPMLDLKQVCRGFIREAHMHWVKGNLCNVDLNYRQVLIQE
;
A
#
# COMPACT_ATOMS: atom_id res chain seq x y z
N MET A 1 -5.27 10.47 11.52
CA MET A 1 -4.26 9.48 11.04
C MET A 1 -3.91 8.62 12.24
N ASP A 2 -4.00 7.30 12.09
CA ASP A 2 -3.72 6.37 13.18
C ASP A 2 -2.29 6.58 13.71
N THR A 3 -2.10 6.50 15.02
CA THR A 3 -0.83 6.77 15.71
C THR A 3 0.32 5.91 15.16
N HIS A 4 0.02 4.67 14.81
CA HIS A 4 0.99 3.70 14.26
C HIS A 4 1.40 4.02 12.82
N ILE A 5 0.46 4.49 11.98
CA ILE A 5 0.80 4.92 10.61
C ILE A 5 1.67 6.17 10.66
N LYS A 6 1.39 7.10 11.57
CA LYS A 6 2.25 8.26 11.79
C LYS A 6 3.66 7.85 12.21
N PHE A 7 3.80 6.89 13.12
CA PHE A 7 5.09 6.32 13.48
C PHE A 7 5.82 5.72 12.26
N MET A 8 5.11 4.98 11.40
CA MET A 8 5.70 4.40 10.18
C MET A 8 6.16 5.46 9.18
N VAL A 9 5.37 6.52 9.00
CA VAL A 9 5.73 7.67 8.14
C VAL A 9 6.99 8.36 8.67
N ASP A 10 7.01 8.70 9.96
CA ASP A 10 8.16 9.35 10.59
C ASP A 10 9.43 8.46 10.47
N CYS A 11 9.30 7.13 10.63
CA CYS A 11 10.40 6.18 10.43
C CYS A 11 10.87 6.14 8.98
N SER A 12 9.93 6.10 8.04
CA SER A 12 10.19 6.06 6.60
C SER A 12 10.95 7.30 6.13
N ASP A 13 10.58 8.47 6.65
CA ASP A 13 11.24 9.75 6.33
C ASP A 13 12.69 9.76 6.82
N LEU A 14 12.96 9.28 8.04
CA LEU A 14 14.33 9.16 8.57
C LEU A 14 15.18 8.10 7.84
N LEU A 15 14.55 7.03 7.37
CA LEU A 15 15.21 5.95 6.60
C LEU A 15 15.33 6.26 5.10
N LEU A 16 14.78 7.40 4.65
CA LEU A 16 14.71 7.81 3.24
C LEU A 16 14.14 6.69 2.35
N LEU A 17 13.01 6.11 2.76
CA LEU A 17 12.33 5.08 1.98
C LEU A 17 11.46 5.73 0.91
N PRO A 18 11.37 5.13 -0.29
CA PRO A 18 10.47 5.65 -1.31
C PRO A 18 9.01 5.30 -0.97
N GLN A 19 8.08 6.11 -1.48
CA GLN A 19 6.65 5.97 -1.20
C GLN A 19 6.08 4.55 -1.44
N PRO A 20 6.47 3.81 -2.51
CA PRO A 20 6.00 2.44 -2.70
C PRO A 20 6.38 1.51 -1.55
N THR A 21 7.58 1.64 -0.98
CA THR A 21 8.05 0.84 0.16
C THR A 21 7.23 1.13 1.41
N LEU A 22 6.95 2.40 1.69
CA LEU A 22 6.08 2.79 2.80
C LEU A 22 4.65 2.26 2.62
N ALA A 23 4.08 2.39 1.42
CA ALA A 23 2.74 1.89 1.13
C ALA A 23 2.63 0.37 1.32
N THR A 24 3.61 -0.39 0.84
CA THR A 24 3.71 -1.84 1.06
C THR A 24 3.75 -2.18 2.55
N ALA A 25 4.54 -1.46 3.35
CA ALA A 25 4.62 -1.66 4.78
C ALA A 25 3.27 -1.39 5.47
N ILE A 26 2.58 -0.31 5.10
CA ILE A 26 1.25 0.03 5.63
C ILE A 26 0.24 -1.09 5.33
N ILE A 27 0.27 -1.65 4.12
CA ILE A 27 -0.63 -2.76 3.75
C ILE A 27 -0.29 -4.03 4.53
N TYR A 28 0.99 -4.33 4.81
CA TYR A 28 1.34 -5.43 5.72
C TYR A 28 0.77 -5.23 7.12
N HIS A 29 0.85 -4.00 7.64
CA HIS A 29 0.26 -3.66 8.94
C HIS A 29 -1.26 -3.85 8.94
N HIS A 30 -1.95 -3.43 7.86
CA HIS A 30 -3.39 -3.65 7.69
C HIS A 30 -3.74 -5.15 7.67
N LYS A 31 -3.02 -5.95 6.89
CA LYS A 31 -3.24 -7.41 6.82
C LYS A 31 -3.04 -8.08 8.17
N HIS A 32 -2.01 -7.68 8.92
CA HIS A 32 -1.80 -8.13 10.29
C HIS A 32 -2.98 -7.75 11.20
N SER A 33 -3.38 -6.48 11.21
CA SER A 33 -4.52 -6.02 12.02
C SER A 33 -5.82 -6.76 11.68
N HIS A 34 -6.07 -7.00 10.40
CA HIS A 34 -7.22 -7.79 9.95
C HIS A 34 -7.16 -9.24 10.44
N TYR A 35 -6.00 -9.90 10.37
CA TYR A 35 -5.82 -11.26 10.87
C TYR A 35 -6.18 -11.38 12.36
N TYR A 36 -5.68 -10.46 13.19
CA TYR A 36 -5.98 -10.47 14.62
C TYR A 36 -7.43 -10.06 14.95
N SER A 37 -8.08 -9.25 14.09
CA SER A 37 -9.51 -8.96 14.25
C SER A 37 -10.38 -10.21 14.10
N ILE A 38 -9.92 -11.21 13.35
CA ILE A 38 -10.59 -12.51 13.16
C ILE A 38 -10.15 -13.52 14.23
N HIS A 39 -8.94 -13.38 14.77
CA HIS A 39 -8.36 -14.27 15.78
C HIS A 39 -8.07 -13.56 17.11
N PRO A 40 -9.10 -13.10 17.85
CA PRO A 40 -8.93 -12.28 19.06
C PRO A 40 -8.30 -13.02 20.24
N THR A 41 -8.21 -14.36 20.17
CA THR A 41 -7.57 -15.19 21.20
C THR A 41 -6.05 -15.19 21.12
N LEU A 42 -5.46 -14.69 20.04
CA LEU A 42 -4.01 -14.62 19.84
C LEU A 42 -3.45 -13.32 20.41
N SER A 43 -2.27 -13.42 21.03
CA SER A 43 -1.54 -12.25 21.51
C SER A 43 -1.01 -11.44 20.32
N GLN A 44 -1.44 -10.17 20.24
CA GLN A 44 -0.97 -9.23 19.23
C GLN A 44 0.45 -8.78 19.55
N MET A 45 1.27 -8.61 18.51
CA MET A 45 2.58 -7.97 18.63
C MET A 45 2.43 -6.52 19.11
N ASP A 46 3.45 -6.06 19.86
CA ASP A 46 3.57 -4.64 20.16
C ASP A 46 3.58 -3.81 18.87
N SER A 47 2.91 -2.66 18.89
CA SER A 47 2.57 -1.96 17.65
C SER A 47 3.76 -1.24 17.01
N GLU A 48 4.70 -0.75 17.82
CA GLU A 48 5.93 -0.13 17.33
C GLU A 48 6.84 -1.19 16.72
N LEU A 49 6.99 -2.33 17.40
CA LEU A 49 7.70 -3.49 16.90
C LEU A 49 7.10 -4.02 15.59
N LEU A 50 5.77 -4.11 15.50
CA LEU A 50 5.06 -4.49 14.27
C LEU A 50 5.34 -3.50 13.15
N SER A 51 5.24 -2.20 13.42
CA SER A 51 5.49 -1.14 12.44
C SER A 51 6.92 -1.22 11.88
N ALA A 52 7.93 -1.39 12.74
CA ALA A 52 9.32 -1.56 12.33
C ALA A 52 9.53 -2.86 11.53
N THR A 53 8.87 -3.95 11.93
CA THR A 53 8.93 -5.24 11.23
C THR A 53 8.31 -5.16 9.84
N CYS A 54 7.16 -4.49 9.70
CA CYS A 54 6.52 -4.25 8.41
C CYS A 54 7.43 -3.43 7.47
N LEU A 55 8.08 -2.38 7.98
CA LEU A 55 9.05 -1.59 7.21
C LEU A 55 10.25 -2.43 6.78
N HIS A 56 10.79 -3.26 7.67
CA HIS A 56 11.91 -4.13 7.34
C HIS A 56 11.58 -5.15 6.25
N LEU A 57 10.42 -5.80 6.36
CA LEU A 57 9.95 -6.74 5.35
C LEU A 57 9.69 -6.03 4.01
N ALA A 58 9.05 -4.86 4.03
CA ALA A 58 8.79 -4.08 2.81
C ALA A 58 10.08 -3.63 2.12
N CYS A 59 11.12 -3.26 2.87
CA CYS A 59 12.42 -2.92 2.31
C CYS A 59 13.06 -4.09 1.57
N LYS A 60 12.89 -5.33 2.07
CA LYS A 60 13.36 -6.54 1.40
C LYS A 60 12.57 -6.83 0.12
N THR A 61 11.26 -6.63 0.14
CA THR A 61 10.38 -7.03 -0.98
C THR A 61 10.33 -6.00 -2.10
N THR A 62 10.63 -4.74 -1.81
CA THR A 62 10.67 -3.65 -2.81
C THR A 62 12.07 -3.36 -3.36
N GLU A 63 13.05 -4.24 -3.09
CA GLU A 63 14.45 -4.08 -3.52
C GLU A 63 15.11 -2.79 -3.04
N THR A 64 14.67 -2.28 -1.88
CA THR A 64 15.27 -1.12 -1.21
C THR A 64 15.78 -1.51 0.18
N PRO A 65 16.70 -2.48 0.31
CA PRO A 65 17.10 -3.00 1.59
C PRO A 65 17.72 -1.90 2.47
N ARG A 66 17.35 -1.90 3.75
CA ARG A 66 17.99 -1.13 4.81
C ARG A 66 18.59 -2.10 5.82
N LYS A 67 19.72 -1.71 6.42
CA LYS A 67 20.34 -2.55 7.45
C LYS A 67 19.38 -2.66 8.62
N LEU A 68 19.23 -3.87 9.16
CA LEU A 68 18.37 -4.12 10.31
C LEU A 68 18.69 -3.19 11.50
N ARG A 69 19.98 -2.91 11.71
CA ARG A 69 20.45 -1.96 12.74
C ARG A 69 19.89 -0.55 12.56
N ASP A 70 19.82 -0.06 11.34
CA ASP A 70 19.35 1.31 11.07
C ASP A 70 17.85 1.41 11.36
N ILE A 71 17.08 0.38 11.00
CA ILE A 71 15.64 0.33 11.30
C ILE A 71 15.39 0.27 12.81
N ILE A 72 16.13 -0.56 13.54
CA ILE A 72 16.02 -0.64 15.01
C ILE A 72 16.37 0.70 15.65
N ASN A 73 17.46 1.34 15.22
CA ASN A 73 17.88 2.63 15.75
C ASN A 73 16.84 3.73 15.49
N VAL A 74 16.29 3.80 14.28
CA VAL A 74 15.27 4.79 13.92
C VAL A 74 13.97 4.55 14.67
N GLY A 75 13.52 3.29 14.77
CA GLY A 75 12.33 2.94 15.53
C GLY A 75 12.46 3.30 17.01
N TYR A 76 13.60 2.98 17.62
CA TYR A 76 13.90 3.33 19.02
C TYR A 76 13.97 4.86 19.24
N TYR A 77 14.60 5.58 18.30
CA TYR A 77 14.69 7.04 18.33
C TYR A 77 13.31 7.70 18.32
N ILE A 78 12.41 7.25 17.44
CA ILE A 78 11.06 7.80 17.34
C ILE A 78 10.21 7.39 18.55
N SER A 79 10.26 6.13 18.97
CA SER A 79 9.55 5.62 20.15
C SER A 79 9.90 6.42 21.40
N THR A 80 11.20 6.65 21.63
CA THR A 80 11.65 7.42 22.80
C THR A 80 11.25 8.89 22.67
N LYS A 81 11.37 9.48 21.48
CA LYS A 81 10.90 10.86 21.23
C LYS A 81 9.41 11.02 21.52
N GLN A 82 8.57 10.05 21.18
CA GLN A 82 7.13 10.07 21.45
C GLN A 82 6.81 9.87 22.94
N SER A 83 7.61 9.06 23.65
CA SER A 83 7.36 8.71 25.05
C SER A 83 7.94 9.71 26.06
N THR A 84 9.18 10.15 25.88
CA THR A 84 9.92 11.00 26.84
C THR A 84 10.12 12.44 26.36
N GLY A 85 9.77 12.74 25.11
CA GLY A 85 9.99 14.04 24.48
C GLY A 85 11.44 14.33 24.10
N THR A 86 12.40 13.51 24.59
CA THR A 86 13.83 13.63 24.30
C THR A 86 14.30 12.41 23.51
N PRO A 87 14.75 12.57 22.26
CA PRO A 87 15.27 11.44 21.50
C PRO A 87 16.56 10.93 22.11
N THR A 88 16.65 9.62 22.36
CA THR A 88 17.88 8.96 22.82
C THR A 88 18.41 8.03 21.75
N ALA A 89 19.74 7.99 21.60
CA ALA A 89 20.39 7.03 20.74
C ALA A 89 20.46 5.68 21.44
N LEU A 90 20.14 4.61 20.72
CA LEU A 90 20.24 3.25 21.25
C LEU A 90 21.71 2.88 21.45
N VAL A 91 22.08 2.59 22.70
CA VAL A 91 23.41 2.09 23.06
C VAL A 91 23.52 0.61 22.65
N LEU A 92 24.69 0.22 22.12
CA LEU A 92 24.94 -1.16 21.73
C LEU A 92 25.15 -2.02 22.99
N GLY A 93 24.07 -2.62 23.47
CA GLY A 93 24.04 -3.45 24.67
C GLY A 93 22.98 -4.54 24.57
N GLU A 94 22.59 -5.10 25.72
CA GLU A 94 21.62 -6.20 25.79
C GLU A 94 20.27 -5.84 25.15
N THR A 95 19.80 -4.61 25.35
CA THR A 95 18.54 -4.10 24.78
C THR A 95 18.52 -4.16 23.25
N TYR A 96 19.63 -3.80 22.59
CA TYR A 96 19.75 -3.90 21.14
C TYR A 96 19.63 -5.35 20.66
N TRP A 97 20.31 -6.27 21.32
CA TRP A 97 20.27 -7.69 20.95
C TRP A 97 18.88 -8.30 21.15
N GLN A 98 18.21 -7.96 22.27
CA GLN A 98 16.83 -8.37 22.52
C GLN A 98 15.86 -7.84 21.46
N LEU A 99 15.96 -6.54 21.10
CA LEU A 99 15.13 -5.95 20.06
C LEU A 99 15.38 -6.61 18.70
N LYS A 100 16.64 -6.85 18.36
CA LYS A 100 17.03 -7.51 17.12
C LYS A 100 16.43 -8.92 17.02
N ASP A 101 16.58 -9.74 18.06
CA ASP A 101 16.06 -11.10 18.09
C ASP A 101 14.53 -11.11 18.03
N THR A 102 13.90 -10.20 18.75
CA THR A 102 12.43 -10.06 18.76
C THR A 102 11.90 -9.63 17.40
N MET A 103 12.58 -8.69 16.73
CA MET A 103 12.23 -8.24 15.39
C MET A 103 12.40 -9.35 14.33
N GLN A 104 13.44 -10.18 14.43
CA GLN A 104 13.61 -11.33 13.56
C GLN A 104 12.52 -12.39 13.77
N LYS A 105 12.13 -12.68 15.01
CA LYS A 105 11.00 -13.59 15.32
C LYS A 105 9.69 -13.03 14.78
N SER A 106 9.48 -11.74 14.96
CA SER A 106 8.31 -10.99 14.49
C SER A 106 8.19 -11.04 12.97
N GLU A 107 9.29 -10.93 12.25
CA GLU A 107 9.31 -11.05 10.78
C GLU A 107 8.77 -12.40 10.32
N ILE A 108 9.17 -13.50 10.97
CA ILE A 108 8.69 -14.85 10.65
C ILE A 108 7.19 -14.97 10.91
N ILE A 109 6.69 -14.39 12.00
CA ILE A 109 5.26 -14.38 12.33
C ILE A 109 4.49 -13.59 11.27
N LEU A 110 4.97 -12.40 10.90
CA LEU A 110 4.35 -11.56 9.87
C LEU A 110 4.29 -12.28 8.52
N LEU A 111 5.37 -12.95 8.11
CA LEU A 111 5.41 -13.76 6.88
C LEU A 111 4.35 -14.88 6.88
N ARG A 112 4.16 -15.55 8.02
CA ARG A 112 3.12 -16.59 8.16
C ARG A 112 1.72 -16.00 8.04
N ILE A 113 1.46 -14.85 8.66
CA ILE A 113 0.17 -14.15 8.56
C ILE A 113 -0.11 -13.75 7.10
N LEU A 114 0.91 -13.27 6.40
CA LEU A 114 0.82 -12.94 4.97
C LEU A 114 0.77 -14.18 4.05
N SER A 115 0.81 -15.40 4.61
CA SER A 115 0.90 -16.65 3.85
C SER A 115 2.04 -16.66 2.83
N PHE A 116 3.16 -16.00 3.17
CA PHE A 116 4.31 -15.77 2.29
C PHE A 116 3.99 -15.02 0.98
N ASN A 117 2.80 -14.45 0.85
CA ASN A 117 2.45 -13.57 -0.26
C ASN A 117 2.88 -12.13 0.07
N THR A 118 4.15 -11.84 -0.22
CA THR A 118 4.74 -10.52 0.03
C THR A 118 4.64 -9.58 -1.18
N MET A 119 4.24 -10.09 -2.35
CA MET A 119 4.14 -9.30 -3.57
C MET A 119 2.85 -8.47 -3.56
N ILE A 120 2.98 -7.17 -3.34
CA ILE A 120 1.85 -6.23 -3.33
C ILE A 120 1.89 -5.38 -4.59
N HIS A 121 0.81 -5.46 -5.38
CA HIS A 121 0.60 -4.52 -6.46
C HIS A 121 0.06 -3.20 -5.90
N LEU A 122 0.79 -2.12 -6.16
CA LEU A 122 0.39 -0.79 -5.71
C LEU A 122 -0.29 0.01 -6.82
N PRO A 123 -1.27 0.87 -6.50
CA PRO A 123 -1.97 1.71 -7.47
C PRO A 123 -1.06 2.70 -8.22
N TYR A 124 0.09 3.09 -7.65
CA TYR A 124 0.97 4.12 -8.20
C TYR A 124 1.45 3.82 -9.63
N GLN A 125 1.70 2.55 -9.97
CA GLN A 125 2.17 2.15 -11.29
C GLN A 125 1.13 2.34 -12.39
N TYR A 126 -0.16 2.37 -12.02
CA TYR A 126 -1.27 2.47 -12.97
C TYR A 126 -1.68 3.92 -13.26
N ILE A 127 -1.40 4.86 -12.34
CA ILE A 127 -1.77 6.28 -12.53
C ILE A 127 -1.19 6.85 -13.84
N PRO A 128 0.11 6.69 -14.16
CA PRO A 128 0.66 7.20 -15.42
C PRO A 128 0.02 6.55 -16.66
N ALA A 129 -0.31 5.25 -16.58
CA ALA A 129 -0.96 4.54 -17.69
C ALA A 129 -2.35 5.10 -17.98
N VAL A 130 -3.13 5.40 -16.92
CA VAL A 130 -4.45 6.03 -17.06
C VAL A 130 -4.32 7.44 -17.61
N ILE A 131 -3.39 8.26 -17.08
CA ILE A 131 -3.15 9.63 -17.56
C ILE A 131 -2.70 9.65 -19.02
N TYR A 132 -1.87 8.68 -19.44
CA TYR A 132 -1.44 8.56 -20.83
C TYR A 132 -2.61 8.30 -21.78
N SER A 133 -3.58 7.47 -21.38
CA SER A 133 -4.75 7.17 -22.21
C SER A 133 -5.65 8.39 -22.47
N ILE A 134 -5.72 9.33 -21.51
CA ILE A 134 -6.53 10.55 -21.61
C ILE A 134 -5.75 11.76 -22.15
N ARG A 135 -4.47 11.56 -22.54
CA ARG A 135 -3.57 12.64 -22.97
C ARG A 135 -4.09 13.44 -24.17
N GLY A 136 -4.87 12.81 -25.04
CA GLY A 136 -5.48 13.46 -26.21
C GLY A 136 -6.67 14.36 -25.91
N HIS A 137 -7.25 14.27 -24.71
CA HIS A 137 -8.50 14.96 -24.36
C HIS A 137 -8.29 16.21 -23.50
N ALA A 138 -7.08 16.44 -22.96
CA ALA A 138 -6.82 17.56 -22.06
C ALA A 138 -5.39 18.11 -22.18
N SER A 139 -5.17 19.33 -21.68
CA SER A 139 -3.86 19.98 -21.70
C SER A 139 -2.85 19.29 -20.77
N GLN A 140 -1.56 19.30 -21.13
CA GLN A 140 -0.49 18.73 -20.31
C GLN A 140 -0.42 19.25 -18.86
N PRO A 141 -0.50 20.57 -18.59
CA PRO A 141 -0.45 21.06 -17.21
C PRO A 141 -1.65 20.60 -16.37
N TYR A 142 -2.80 20.40 -17.01
CA TYR A 142 -4.01 19.90 -16.36
C TYR A 142 -3.85 18.44 -15.92
N LEU A 143 -3.41 17.58 -16.84
CA LEU A 143 -3.16 16.16 -16.56
C LEU A 143 -2.12 15.96 -15.46
N ARG A 144 -1.10 16.83 -15.41
CA ARG A 144 -0.11 16.82 -14.32
C ARG A 144 -0.74 17.11 -12.96
N ARG A 145 -1.66 18.08 -12.86
CA ARG A 145 -2.37 18.39 -11.61
C ARG A 145 -3.24 17.22 -11.15
N ILE A 146 -3.95 16.59 -12.08
CA ILE A 146 -4.76 15.39 -11.79
C ILE A 146 -3.87 14.25 -11.30
N ALA A 147 -2.76 13.98 -11.97
CA ALA A 147 -1.84 12.92 -11.57
C ALA A 147 -1.30 13.16 -10.14
N GLN A 148 -0.92 14.40 -9.81
CA GLN A 148 -0.45 14.78 -8.48
C GLN A 148 -1.56 14.61 -7.43
N SER A 149 -2.76 15.11 -7.70
CA SER A 149 -3.90 15.01 -6.79
C SER A 149 -4.35 13.55 -6.59
N ALA A 150 -4.35 12.75 -7.67
CA ALA A 150 -4.63 11.32 -7.60
C ALA A 150 -3.59 10.57 -6.77
N PHE A 151 -2.31 10.94 -6.87
CA PHE A 151 -1.25 10.34 -6.05
C PHE A 151 -1.46 10.61 -4.55
N ILE A 152 -1.83 11.84 -4.19
CA ILE A 152 -2.15 12.21 -2.80
C ILE A 152 -3.36 11.42 -2.30
N LEU A 153 -4.44 11.40 -3.08
CA LEU A 153 -5.66 10.65 -2.74
C LEU A 153 -5.37 9.16 -2.53
N VAL A 154 -4.51 8.57 -3.37
CA VAL A 154 -4.08 7.18 -3.20
C VAL A 154 -3.32 6.97 -1.90
N ASN A 155 -2.44 7.89 -1.49
CA ASN A 155 -1.75 7.80 -0.21
C ASN A 155 -2.74 7.80 0.96
N ASP A 156 -3.75 8.66 0.91
CA ASP A 156 -4.80 8.74 1.93
C ASP A 156 -5.64 7.44 1.98
N LEU A 157 -5.95 6.87 0.81
CA LEU A 157 -6.69 5.60 0.72
C LEU A 157 -5.88 4.43 1.27
N VAL A 158 -4.58 4.35 0.96
CA VAL A 158 -3.67 3.32 1.50
C VAL A 158 -3.53 3.47 3.01
N ALA A 159 -3.48 4.70 3.53
CA ALA A 159 -3.41 4.96 4.96
C ALA A 159 -4.70 4.53 5.69
N SER A 160 -5.87 4.61 5.05
CA SER A 160 -7.14 4.22 5.68
C SER A 160 -7.34 2.69 5.70
N PHE A 161 -7.13 2.07 6.87
CA PHE A 161 -7.34 0.62 7.08
C PHE A 161 -8.72 0.14 6.61
N GLY A 162 -9.79 0.77 7.12
CA GLY A 162 -11.16 0.32 6.85
C GLY A 162 -11.56 0.47 5.37
N THR A 163 -11.05 1.49 4.68
CA THR A 163 -11.32 1.70 3.26
C THR A 163 -10.54 0.68 2.42
N TRP A 164 -9.25 0.54 2.69
CA TRP A 164 -8.38 -0.39 1.94
C TRP A 164 -8.89 -1.83 2.01
N MET A 165 -9.18 -2.33 3.22
CA MET A 165 -9.64 -3.71 3.41
C MET A 165 -10.97 -4.00 2.72
N LYS A 166 -11.90 -3.04 2.72
CA LYS A 166 -13.18 -3.18 2.00
C LYS A 166 -12.99 -3.27 0.49
N ILE A 167 -12.04 -2.51 -0.06
CA ILE A 167 -11.73 -2.56 -1.49
C ILE A 167 -11.02 -3.88 -1.82
N GLU A 168 -10.03 -4.29 -1.02
CA GLU A 168 -9.30 -5.55 -1.22
C GLU A 168 -10.23 -6.76 -1.18
N SER A 169 -11.19 -6.79 -0.24
CA SER A 169 -12.20 -7.85 -0.16
C SER A 169 -13.15 -7.91 -1.35
N ARG A 170 -13.39 -6.80 -2.05
CA ARG A 170 -14.30 -6.74 -3.22
C ARG A 170 -13.58 -6.98 -4.55
N CYS A 171 -12.37 -6.45 -4.68
CA CYS A 171 -11.65 -6.41 -5.94
C CYS A 171 -10.54 -7.47 -6.05
N GLY A 172 -10.09 -8.04 -4.92
CA GLY A 172 -9.01 -9.04 -4.91
C GLY A 172 -7.76 -8.52 -5.62
N GLU A 173 -7.30 -9.24 -6.63
CA GLU A 173 -6.10 -8.90 -7.42
C GLU A 173 -6.23 -7.58 -8.19
N TYR A 174 -7.46 -7.16 -8.52
CA TYR A 174 -7.72 -5.93 -9.28
C TYR A 174 -7.73 -4.66 -8.42
N THR A 175 -7.50 -4.78 -7.11
CA THR A 175 -7.55 -3.67 -6.14
C THR A 175 -6.70 -2.49 -6.58
N ALA A 176 -5.46 -2.73 -6.99
CA ALA A 176 -4.53 -1.67 -7.36
C ALA A 176 -4.98 -0.88 -8.60
N VAL A 177 -5.51 -1.56 -9.62
CA VAL A 177 -6.01 -0.93 -10.85
C VAL A 177 -7.28 -0.13 -10.55
N THR A 178 -8.21 -0.72 -9.81
CA THR A 178 -9.49 -0.08 -9.43
C THR A 178 -9.25 1.18 -8.61
N VAL A 179 -8.34 1.15 -7.64
CA VAL A 179 -8.00 2.32 -6.82
C VAL A 179 -7.39 3.43 -7.66
N ALA A 180 -6.47 3.10 -8.59
CA ALA A 180 -5.85 4.09 -9.46
C ALA A 180 -6.87 4.75 -10.42
N LEU A 181 -7.74 3.95 -11.03
CA LEU A 181 -8.81 4.45 -11.91
C LEU A 181 -9.79 5.34 -11.14
N ALA A 182 -10.23 4.89 -9.96
CA ALA A 182 -11.14 5.66 -9.11
C ALA A 182 -10.52 6.99 -8.68
N ALA A 183 -9.24 7.00 -8.30
CA ALA A 183 -8.55 8.21 -7.89
C ALA A 183 -8.44 9.23 -9.04
N VAL A 184 -8.11 8.79 -10.25
CA VAL A 184 -8.07 9.67 -11.42
C VAL A 184 -9.48 10.16 -11.79
N TYR A 185 -10.49 9.28 -11.72
CA TYR A 185 -11.88 9.63 -12.00
C TYR A 185 -12.42 10.70 -11.06
N ILE A 186 -12.23 10.55 -9.74
CA ILE A 186 -12.69 11.54 -8.75
C ILE A 186 -12.06 12.91 -9.02
N ASN A 187 -10.78 12.94 -9.39
CA ASN A 187 -10.06 14.17 -9.71
C ASN A 187 -10.45 14.78 -11.06
N LEU A 188 -10.94 13.97 -12.01
CA LEU A 188 -11.52 14.46 -13.26
C LEU A 188 -12.91 15.04 -13.02
N ALA A 189 -13.70 14.40 -12.16
CA ALA A 189 -15.08 14.81 -11.85
C ALA A 189 -15.16 16.04 -10.93
N SER A 190 -14.17 16.25 -10.05
CA SER A 190 -14.12 17.40 -9.14
C SER A 190 -13.81 18.72 -9.85
N VAL A 191 -13.40 18.68 -11.12
CA VAL A 191 -13.16 19.87 -11.93
C VAL A 191 -14.32 20.04 -12.89
N GLU A 192 -15.13 21.09 -12.68
CA GLU A 192 -16.38 21.43 -13.38
C GLU A 192 -16.27 21.67 -14.91
N SER A 193 -15.14 21.37 -15.57
CA SER A 193 -14.84 21.78 -16.94
C SER A 193 -14.70 20.66 -17.99
N MET A 194 -15.26 19.46 -17.75
CA MET A 194 -15.37 18.45 -18.82
C MET A 194 -16.82 17.97 -19.03
N PRO A 195 -17.32 17.94 -20.28
CA PRO A 195 -18.53 17.18 -20.57
C PRO A 195 -18.25 15.71 -20.25
N MET A 196 -19.20 15.08 -19.54
CA MET A 196 -19.17 13.70 -19.06
C MET A 196 -18.44 12.78 -20.05
N LEU A 197 -17.15 12.50 -19.82
CA LEU A 197 -16.46 11.46 -20.58
C LEU A 197 -17.28 10.18 -20.33
N ASP A 198 -17.75 9.52 -21.39
CA ASP A 198 -18.48 8.26 -21.27
C ASP A 198 -17.51 7.21 -20.71
N LEU A 199 -17.47 7.17 -19.38
CA LEU A 199 -16.54 6.38 -18.58
C LEU A 199 -16.69 4.89 -18.88
N LYS A 200 -17.88 4.48 -19.36
CA LYS A 200 -18.10 3.12 -19.83
C LYS A 200 -17.26 2.79 -21.05
N GLN A 201 -16.84 3.74 -21.88
CA GLN A 201 -16.04 3.49 -23.08
C GLN A 201 -14.54 3.42 -22.75
N VAL A 202 -14.05 4.34 -21.91
CA VAL A 202 -12.65 4.36 -21.44
C VAL A 202 -12.36 3.17 -20.52
N CYS A 203 -13.24 2.89 -19.55
CA CYS A 203 -13.09 1.72 -18.69
C CYS A 203 -13.32 0.41 -19.45
N ARG A 204 -14.18 0.35 -20.48
CA ARG A 204 -14.29 -0.85 -21.35
C ARG A 204 -13.03 -1.08 -22.19
N GLY A 205 -12.35 -0.01 -22.61
CA GLY A 205 -11.04 -0.09 -23.28
C GLY A 205 -9.96 -0.63 -22.35
N PHE A 206 -9.85 -0.09 -21.14
CA PHE A 206 -8.86 -0.51 -20.15
C PHE A 206 -9.12 -1.90 -19.57
N ILE A 207 -10.38 -2.27 -19.31
CA ILE A 207 -10.75 -3.63 -18.89
C ILE A 207 -10.46 -4.63 -20.03
N ARG A 208 -10.64 -4.24 -21.30
CA ARG A 208 -10.27 -5.07 -22.46
C ARG A 208 -8.76 -5.15 -22.72
N GLU A 209 -8.00 -4.07 -22.54
CA GLU A 209 -6.55 -4.05 -22.73
C GLU A 209 -5.78 -4.66 -21.56
N ALA A 210 -6.22 -4.43 -20.32
CA ALA A 210 -5.73 -5.14 -19.14
C ALA A 210 -6.09 -6.63 -19.19
N HIS A 211 -7.28 -6.99 -19.73
CA HIS A 211 -7.54 -8.37 -20.14
C HIS A 211 -6.55 -8.81 -21.23
N MET A 212 -6.40 -8.10 -22.36
CA MET A 212 -5.63 -8.59 -23.52
C MET A 212 -4.12 -8.72 -23.29
N HIS A 213 -3.49 -7.83 -22.52
CA HIS A 213 -2.07 -7.92 -22.19
C HIS A 213 -1.78 -9.08 -21.22
N TRP A 214 -2.75 -9.47 -20.39
CA TRP A 214 -2.61 -10.57 -19.43
C TRP A 214 -3.08 -11.93 -20.00
N VAL A 215 -4.18 -11.94 -20.77
CA VAL A 215 -4.74 -13.06 -21.56
C VAL A 215 -3.69 -13.60 -22.55
N LYS A 216 -2.84 -12.75 -23.13
CA LYS A 216 -1.73 -13.20 -24.00
C LYS A 216 -0.55 -13.83 -23.24
N GLY A 217 -0.45 -13.63 -21.93
CA GLY A 217 0.62 -14.16 -21.09
C GLY A 217 0.27 -15.46 -20.36
N ASN A 218 -1.00 -15.68 -20.00
CA ASN A 218 -1.40 -16.77 -19.09
C ASN A 218 -2.71 -17.49 -19.47
N LEU A 219 -3.04 -17.63 -20.76
CA LEU A 219 -4.10 -18.55 -21.23
C LEU A 219 -3.56 -19.92 -21.66
N CYS A 220 -2.82 -20.56 -20.76
CA CYS A 220 -2.83 -22.02 -20.70
C CYS A 220 -3.54 -22.40 -19.41
N ASN A 221 -4.86 -22.57 -19.51
CA ASN A 221 -5.79 -22.95 -18.45
C ASN A 221 -6.13 -21.84 -17.45
N VAL A 222 -7.31 -21.25 -17.60
CA VAL A 222 -8.41 -21.36 -16.62
C VAL A 222 -9.59 -20.55 -17.18
N ASP A 223 -10.67 -21.24 -17.54
CA ASP A 223 -11.97 -20.68 -17.86
C ASP A 223 -12.56 -19.96 -16.63
N LEU A 224 -12.91 -18.67 -16.76
CA LEU A 224 -13.66 -17.97 -15.71
C LEU A 224 -14.84 -17.17 -16.26
N ASN A 225 -16.02 -17.69 -15.90
CA ASN A 225 -17.37 -17.12 -15.97
C ASN A 225 -17.49 -15.78 -15.22
N TYR A 226 -16.92 -14.70 -15.76
CA TYR A 226 -16.99 -13.36 -15.15
C TYR A 226 -18.29 -12.57 -15.48
N ARG A 227 -19.27 -13.19 -16.14
CA ARG A 227 -20.49 -12.50 -16.59
C ARG A 227 -21.60 -12.33 -15.54
N GLN A 228 -21.48 -12.90 -14.34
CA GLN A 228 -22.59 -12.92 -13.37
C GLN A 228 -22.46 -11.93 -12.20
N VAL A 229 -21.31 -11.29 -11.94
CA VAL A 229 -21.11 -10.53 -10.68
C VAL A 229 -21.40 -9.02 -10.81
N LEU A 230 -21.55 -8.47 -12.02
CA LEU A 230 -21.81 -7.03 -12.22
C LEU A 230 -23.23 -6.68 -12.68
N ILE A 231 -24.14 -7.66 -12.71
CA ILE A 231 -25.57 -7.42 -12.94
C ILE A 231 -26.33 -8.25 -11.94
N GLN A 232 -26.56 -7.71 -10.75
CA GLN A 232 -27.77 -7.97 -9.98
C GLN A 232 -27.95 -6.87 -8.92
N GLU A 233 -28.88 -5.98 -9.27
CA GLU A 233 -29.73 -5.05 -8.51
C GLU A 233 -29.11 -4.04 -7.55
#